data_AF-A0A945KLX5-F1
#
_entry.id   AF-A0A945KLX5-F1
#
_cell.length_a   1.000
_cell.length_b   1.000
_cell.length_c   1.000
_cell.angle_alpha   90.00
_cell.angle_beta   90.00
_cell.angle_gamma   90.00
#
_symmetry.space_group_name_H-M   'P 1'
#
loop_
_entity.id
_entity.type
_entity.pdbx_description
1 polymer ?
#
loop_
_entity_poly.entity_id
_entity_poly.type
_entity_poly.pdbx_seq_one_letter_code
_entity_poly.pdbx_strand_id
1 'polypeptide(L)'
;MFTTITLLFFATVPQYAPGDTVWETQLWGEMMSSPSVGPNGNIYIATQEWGGVIYRIDGPTGDVLAWNYTPGAVEHAPAIADNGLVYVNTLRQSVYKGLDAGGNPIYVAGRATTCAFDA
;
A
#
# COMPACT_ATOMS: atom_id res chain seq x y z
N MET A 1 -7.85 -37.42 38.09
CA MET A 1 -7.99 -37.81 36.66
C MET A 1 -8.31 -36.54 35.92
N PHE A 2 -7.36 -36.00 35.14
CA PHE A 2 -7.54 -34.69 34.48
C PHE A 2 -8.10 -34.90 33.08
N THR A 3 -9.21 -34.25 32.78
CA THR A 3 -9.86 -34.24 31.47
C THR A 3 -9.10 -33.29 30.55
N THR A 4 -8.72 -33.76 29.36
CA THR A 4 -8.14 -32.89 28.32
C THR A 4 -9.26 -32.30 27.48
N ILE A 5 -9.24 -30.99 27.27
CA ILE A 5 -10.11 -30.31 26.29
C ILE A 5 -9.25 -30.01 25.07
N THR A 6 -9.51 -30.73 23.97
CA THR A 6 -8.89 -30.46 22.68
C THR A 6 -9.75 -29.47 21.93
N LEU A 7 -9.22 -28.27 21.68
CA LEU A 7 -9.87 -27.28 20.84
C LEU A 7 -9.38 -27.48 19.39
N LEU A 8 -10.26 -27.92 18.48
CA LEU A 8 -9.97 -27.99 17.05
C LEU A 8 -10.53 -26.73 16.38
N PHE A 9 -9.66 -25.80 16.02
CA PHE A 9 -10.01 -24.73 15.08
C PHE A 9 -9.85 -25.26 13.67
N PHE A 10 -10.96 -25.60 13.01
CA PHE A 10 -10.99 -25.69 11.55
C PHE A 10 -11.55 -24.38 11.01
N ALA A 11 -10.73 -23.33 10.98
CA ALA A 11 -10.96 -22.28 10.02
C ALA A 11 -10.58 -22.85 8.66
N THR A 12 -11.57 -23.29 7.88
CA THR A 12 -11.36 -23.51 6.45
C THR A 12 -10.94 -22.17 5.88
N VAL A 13 -9.67 -22.05 5.47
CA VAL A 13 -9.23 -20.93 4.65
C VAL A 13 -10.19 -20.89 3.45
N PRO A 14 -10.88 -19.77 3.15
CA PRO A 14 -11.69 -19.70 1.94
C PRO A 14 -10.80 -20.06 0.75
N GLN A 15 -11.16 -21.13 0.05
CA GLN A 15 -10.41 -21.59 -1.11
C GLN A 15 -10.84 -20.76 -2.31
N TYR A 16 -10.04 -19.75 -2.65
CA TYR A 16 -10.22 -18.94 -3.86
C TYR A 16 -9.73 -19.73 -5.09
N ALA A 17 -10.54 -19.80 -6.13
CA ALA A 17 -10.12 -20.28 -7.45
C ALA A 17 -9.40 -19.16 -8.24
N PRO A 18 -8.55 -19.49 -9.23
CA PRO A 18 -7.96 -18.49 -10.11
C PRO A 18 -9.04 -17.66 -10.80
N GLY A 19 -9.00 -16.34 -10.61
CA GLY A 19 -9.98 -15.40 -11.14
C GLY A 19 -11.07 -15.01 -10.15
N ASP A 20 -11.14 -15.63 -8.97
CA ASP A 20 -12.04 -15.19 -7.90
C ASP A 20 -11.59 -13.85 -7.33
N THR A 21 -12.55 -12.95 -7.14
CA THR A 21 -12.34 -11.73 -6.37
C THR A 21 -12.23 -12.09 -4.89
N VAL A 22 -11.06 -11.83 -4.30
CA VAL A 22 -10.77 -12.11 -2.89
C VAL A 22 -11.38 -11.04 -1.98
N TRP A 23 -11.25 -9.77 -2.37
CA TRP A 23 -11.81 -8.60 -1.71
C TRP A 23 -11.93 -7.45 -2.70
N GLU A 24 -12.75 -6.46 -2.35
CA GLU A 24 -12.89 -5.18 -3.07
C GLU A 24 -12.87 -4.03 -2.07
N THR A 25 -12.11 -2.99 -2.38
CA THR A 25 -11.95 -1.83 -1.49
C THR A 25 -12.23 -0.56 -2.26
N GLN A 26 -13.20 0.22 -1.77
CA GLN A 26 -13.53 1.50 -2.36
C GLN A 26 -12.56 2.58 -1.87
N LEU A 27 -11.84 3.19 -2.81
CA LEU A 27 -10.97 4.34 -2.55
C LEU A 27 -11.59 5.62 -3.14
N TRP A 28 -11.14 6.76 -2.64
CA TRP A 28 -11.55 8.07 -3.14
C TRP A 28 -10.55 8.58 -4.18
N GLY A 29 -11.06 9.26 -5.20
CA GLY A 29 -10.28 9.80 -6.30
C GLY A 29 -9.94 8.79 -7.40
N GLU A 30 -9.52 9.30 -8.54
CA GLU A 30 -9.13 8.49 -9.69
C GLU A 30 -7.81 7.77 -9.44
N MET A 31 -7.75 6.48 -9.75
CA MET A 31 -6.50 5.71 -9.75
C MET A 31 -5.71 6.06 -11.01
N MET A 32 -4.69 6.89 -10.85
CA MET A 32 -3.84 7.35 -11.96
C MET A 32 -2.58 6.49 -12.15
N SER A 33 -2.37 5.50 -11.29
CA SER A 33 -1.15 4.68 -11.29
C SER A 33 -1.41 3.22 -10.91
N SER A 34 -0.49 2.34 -11.27
CA SER A 34 -0.52 0.93 -10.85
C SER A 34 -0.27 0.79 -9.34
N PRO A 35 -0.93 -0.16 -8.66
CA PRO A 35 -0.65 -0.48 -7.27
C PRO A 35 0.73 -1.12 -7.10
N SER A 36 1.27 -1.10 -5.89
CA SER A 36 2.55 -1.75 -5.55
C SER A 36 2.43 -2.57 -4.28
N VAL A 37 3.13 -3.71 -4.22
CA VAL A 37 3.07 -4.65 -3.10
C VAL A 37 4.38 -4.59 -2.33
N GLY A 38 4.31 -4.31 -1.03
CA GLY A 38 5.47 -4.28 -0.15
C GLY A 38 5.85 -5.67 0.36
N PRO A 39 7.05 -5.82 0.96
CA PRO A 39 7.55 -7.11 1.45
C PRO A 39 6.67 -7.75 2.54
N ASN A 40 5.88 -6.95 3.25
CA ASN A 40 4.92 -7.42 4.26
C ASN A 40 3.54 -7.78 3.69
N GLY A 41 3.38 -7.80 2.36
CA GLY A 41 2.10 -8.07 1.69
C GLY A 41 1.12 -6.89 1.68
N ASN A 42 1.49 -5.72 2.24
CA ASN A 42 0.68 -4.51 2.15
C ASN A 42 0.69 -3.96 0.71
N ILE A 43 -0.45 -3.45 0.28
CA ILE A 43 -0.64 -2.86 -1.04
C ILE A 43 -0.67 -1.34 -0.90
N TYR A 44 0.03 -0.66 -1.79
CA TYR A 44 0.11 0.80 -1.83
C TYR A 44 -0.50 1.30 -3.13
N ILE A 45 -1.48 2.20 -3.01
CA ILE A 45 -2.24 2.73 -4.14
C ILE A 45 -2.22 4.24 -4.05
N ALA A 46 -1.90 4.91 -5.16
CA ALA A 46 -2.02 6.35 -5.25
C ALA A 46 -3.26 6.75 -6.07
N THR A 47 -4.01 7.69 -5.54
CA THR A 47 -5.18 8.29 -6.20
C THR A 47 -5.02 9.81 -6.33
N GLN A 48 -5.78 10.39 -7.25
CA GLN A 48 -5.75 11.83 -7.54
C GLN A 48 -6.82 12.61 -6.76
N GLU A 49 -7.14 12.19 -5.52
CA GLU A 49 -8.04 12.96 -4.67
C GLU A 49 -7.32 14.18 -4.08
N TRP A 50 -7.93 15.37 -4.17
CA TRP A 50 -7.42 16.64 -3.58
C TRP A 50 -6.00 17.05 -3.98
N GLY A 51 -5.49 16.52 -5.08
CA GLY A 51 -4.13 16.75 -5.55
C GLY A 51 -3.15 15.62 -5.27
N GLY A 52 -3.56 14.53 -4.62
CA GLY A 52 -2.80 13.30 -4.44
C GLY A 52 -3.03 12.65 -3.07
N VAL A 53 -3.40 11.37 -3.03
CA VAL A 53 -3.51 10.57 -1.79
C VAL A 53 -2.83 9.23 -1.99
N ILE A 54 -2.08 8.76 -0.99
CA ILE A 54 -1.52 7.41 -0.96
C ILE A 54 -2.26 6.61 0.10
N TYR A 55 -2.81 5.46 -0.29
CA TYR A 55 -3.42 4.48 0.59
C TYR A 55 -2.47 3.33 0.84
N ARG A 56 -2.48 2.83 2.08
CA ARG A 56 -1.91 1.55 2.47
C ARG A 56 -3.06 0.61 2.79
N ILE A 57 -3.09 -0.53 2.11
CA ILE A 57 -4.12 -1.54 2.19
C ILE A 57 -3.49 -2.84 2.71
N ASP A 58 -4.19 -3.54 3.59
CA ASP A 58 -3.83 -4.90 3.99
C ASP A 58 -4.06 -5.86 2.82
N GLY A 59 -3.01 -6.50 2.31
CA GLY A 59 -3.15 -7.40 1.15
C GLY A 59 -4.07 -8.59 1.40
N PRO A 60 -4.04 -9.23 2.58
CA PRO A 60 -4.96 -10.32 2.91
C PRO A 60 -6.43 -9.92 3.02
N THR A 61 -6.76 -8.82 3.72
CA THR A 61 -8.17 -8.47 3.97
C THR A 61 -8.75 -7.41 3.02
N GLY A 62 -7.91 -6.63 2.36
CA GLY A 62 -8.34 -5.44 1.60
C GLY A 62 -8.62 -4.22 2.48
N ASP A 63 -8.37 -4.28 3.79
CA ASP A 63 -8.68 -3.17 4.69
C ASP A 63 -7.73 -1.99 4.47
N VAL A 64 -8.27 -0.77 4.48
CA VAL A 64 -7.45 0.44 4.46
C VAL A 64 -6.80 0.63 5.83
N LEU A 65 -5.49 0.38 5.91
CA LEU A 65 -4.70 0.51 7.13
C LEU A 65 -4.31 1.96 7.44
N ALA A 66 -3.99 2.73 6.39
CA ALA A 66 -3.60 4.12 6.51
C ALA A 66 -3.80 4.86 5.18
N TRP A 67 -3.87 6.20 5.26
CA TRP A 67 -3.81 7.05 4.08
C TRP A 67 -3.10 8.36 4.39
N ASN A 68 -2.55 8.99 3.36
CA ASN A 68 -1.83 10.23 3.52
C ASN A 68 -1.95 11.14 2.31
N TYR A 69 -2.17 12.43 2.56
CA TYR A 69 -2.18 13.46 1.54
C TYR A 69 -0.79 13.69 0.98
N THR A 70 -0.66 13.68 -0.35
CA THR A 70 0.59 13.98 -1.05
C THR A 70 0.35 15.18 -1.97
N PRO A 71 0.99 16.33 -1.70
CA PRO A 71 0.80 17.51 -2.53
C PRO A 71 1.40 17.28 -3.93
N GLY A 72 0.55 17.40 -4.95
CA GLY A 72 0.93 17.33 -6.37
C GLY A 72 0.52 16.02 -7.02
N ALA A 73 0.18 16.11 -8.32
CA ALA A 73 -0.39 14.98 -9.05
C ALA A 73 0.52 13.75 -9.03
N VAL A 74 -0.04 12.61 -8.60
CA VAL A 74 0.65 11.32 -8.56
C VAL A 74 0.29 10.54 -9.81
N GLU A 75 1.17 10.60 -10.82
CA GLU A 75 0.95 9.96 -12.12
C GLU A 75 1.76 8.67 -12.31
N HIS A 76 2.53 8.28 -11.30
CA HIS A 76 3.43 7.14 -11.37
C HIS A 76 3.18 6.16 -10.24
N ALA A 77 3.44 4.88 -10.51
CA ALA A 77 3.31 3.82 -9.52
C ALA A 77 4.24 4.11 -8.32
N PRO A 78 3.79 3.85 -7.08
CA PRO A 78 4.67 3.91 -5.92
C PRO A 78 5.86 2.96 -6.08
N ALA A 79 7.05 3.34 -5.61
CA ALA A 79 8.17 2.41 -5.45
C ALA A 79 8.31 2.04 -3.97
N ILE A 80 8.63 0.79 -3.65
CA ILE A 80 8.73 0.33 -2.27
C ILE A 80 10.12 -0.26 -2.08
N ALA A 81 10.86 0.28 -1.12
CA ALA A 81 12.14 -0.28 -0.72
C ALA A 81 11.94 -1.44 0.28
N ASP A 82 12.94 -2.31 0.39
CA ASP A 82 12.93 -3.49 1.27
C ASP A 82 12.72 -3.15 2.75
N ASN A 83 13.09 -1.94 3.16
CA ASN A 83 12.85 -1.42 4.51
C ASN A 83 11.41 -0.92 4.74
N GLY A 84 10.52 -1.08 3.75
CA GLY A 84 9.12 -0.66 3.79
C GLY A 84 8.88 0.81 3.45
N LEU A 85 9.93 1.57 3.08
CA LEU A 85 9.75 2.96 2.63
C LEU A 85 9.07 3.00 1.27
N VAL A 86 7.96 3.73 1.21
CA VAL A 86 7.23 3.99 -0.03
C VAL A 86 7.72 5.31 -0.63
N TYR A 87 7.98 5.33 -1.93
CA TYR A 87 8.42 6.50 -2.67
C TYR A 87 7.39 6.82 -3.73
N VAL A 88 6.97 8.08 -3.78
CA VAL A 88 6.01 8.57 -4.77
C VAL A 88 6.58 9.81 -5.41
N ASN A 89 6.43 9.93 -6.73
CA ASN A 89 6.89 11.09 -7.49
C ASN A 89 5.67 11.92 -7.91
N THR A 90 5.77 13.24 -7.82
CA THR A 90 4.70 14.15 -8.26
C THR A 90 5.23 15.18 -9.25
N LEU A 91 4.40 15.52 -10.25
CA LEU A 91 4.81 16.36 -11.39
C LEU A 91 5.24 17.79 -11.03
N ARG A 92 4.84 18.30 -9.85
CA ARG A 92 5.01 19.73 -9.51
C ARG A 92 6.07 19.99 -8.45
N GLN A 93 6.42 18.99 -7.65
CA GLN A 93 7.53 19.02 -6.71
C GLN A 93 8.01 17.57 -6.58
N SER A 94 9.23 17.26 -7.00
CA SER A 94 9.84 15.97 -6.72
C SER A 94 10.00 15.83 -5.20
N VAL A 95 8.95 15.37 -4.53
CA VAL A 95 8.91 15.14 -3.09
C VAL A 95 8.79 13.64 -2.93
N TYR A 96 9.86 13.03 -2.42
CA TYR A 96 9.79 11.65 -1.98
C TYR A 96 9.10 11.62 -0.63
N LYS A 97 7.89 11.07 -0.60
CA LYS A 97 7.18 10.84 0.65
C LYS A 97 7.29 9.37 1.03
N GLY A 98 8.33 9.07 1.81
CA GLY A 98 8.43 7.85 2.61
C GLY A 98 7.18 7.66 3.44
N LEU A 99 6.63 6.45 3.49
CA LEU A 99 5.79 6.03 4.61
C LEU A 99 6.61 5.06 5.46
N ASP A 100 6.58 5.19 6.78
CA ASP A 100 7.11 4.14 7.66
C ASP A 100 6.20 2.89 7.62
N ALA A 101 6.62 1.82 8.29
CA ALA A 101 5.82 0.60 8.41
C ALA A 101 4.45 0.81 9.10
N GLY A 102 4.23 1.95 9.75
CA GLY A 102 2.96 2.38 10.34
C GLY A 102 2.08 3.21 9.40
N GLY A 103 2.58 3.62 8.23
CA GLY A 103 1.88 4.56 7.35
C GLY A 103 2.08 6.03 7.71
N ASN A 104 3.03 6.35 8.60
CA ASN A 104 3.36 7.73 8.93
C ASN A 104 4.30 8.31 7.87
N PRO A 105 4.16 9.60 7.53
CA PRO A 105 5.06 10.24 6.58
C PRO A 105 6.49 10.38 7.12
N ILE A 106 7.45 9.84 6.39
CA ILE A 106 8.86 10.19 6.44
C ILE A 106 9.17 11.07 5.23
N TYR A 107 9.40 12.36 5.47
CA TYR A 107 9.66 13.32 4.40
C TYR A 107 11.12 13.24 3.95
N VAL A 108 11.34 12.97 2.67
CA VAL A 108 12.65 13.14 2.02
C VAL A 108 12.47 14.13 0.87
N ALA A 109 12.78 15.40 1.11
CA ALA A 109 12.75 16.41 0.05
C ALA A 109 13.96 16.22 -0.87
N GLY A 110 13.74 15.92 -2.15
CA GLY A 110 14.83 15.75 -3.12
C GLY A 110 14.35 15.69 -4.56
N ARG A 111 15.01 16.44 -5.44
CA ARG A 111 14.80 16.36 -6.89
C ARG A 111 15.35 15.03 -7.40
N ALA A 112 14.50 14.12 -7.88
CA ALA A 112 14.99 13.11 -8.82
C ALA A 112 14.00 12.86 -9.95
N THR A 113 14.58 12.83 -11.14
CA THR A 113 13.95 12.72 -12.45
C THR A 113 13.74 11.27 -12.90
N THR A 114 14.06 10.28 -12.08
CA THR A 114 13.99 8.88 -12.50
C THR A 114 13.69 7.97 -11.32
N CYS A 115 12.61 7.20 -11.46
CA CYS A 115 12.30 5.99 -10.71
C CYS A 115 13.32 4.90 -11.09
N ALA A 116 14.50 4.95 -10.48
CA ALA A 116 15.43 3.83 -10.48
C ALA A 116 16.15 3.83 -9.14
N PHE A 117 15.80 2.86 -8.28
CA PHE A 117 16.63 2.53 -7.13
C PHE A 117 16.82 1.02 -7.12
N ASP A 118 18.09 0.63 -7.00
CA ASP A 118 18.62 -0.72 -6.95
C ASP A 118 17.88 -1.59 -5.93
N ALA A 119 17.78 -2.87 -6.30
CA ALA A 119 17.35 -3.97 -5.45
C ALA A 119 18.28 -4.18 -4.25
#